data_AF-A0A163SYQ0-F1
#
_entry.id   AF-A0A163SYQ0-F1
#
_cell.length_a   1.000
_cell.length_b   1.000
_cell.length_c   1.000
_cell.angle_alpha   90.00
_cell.angle_beta   90.00
_cell.angle_gamma   90.00
#
_symmetry.space_group_name_H-M   'P 1'
#
loop_
_entity.id
_entity.type
_entity.pdbx_description
1 polymer ?
#
loop_
_entity_poly.entity_id
_entity_poly.type
_entity_poly.pdbx_seq_one_letter_code
_entity_poly.pdbx_strand_id
1 'polypeptide(L)'
;MNKMYSSWYRKLAVLLSLSVLLSLWPRPASAEVNVFPDVDAKQYAWAVESIRLMANKQVLTGYPDGNFRPNKTISKAEWTAMVYRLFDKYRPNALATGMQKITYFTDVPELHWAHKPISEIYDASFKIGGYGLSRDGNLAFRPDMQLTRLQLAQLLYAYFDNRLMEKRFSDNDVCSVVSELKDVPVKMFKTEAEYQVAQADGRYVEDGLMDVESNDVFVTLILGKNTGDCSLGKDELSNVQAKALASLKASGIMTPNDQGYFRPKDYVTRAEAVTILDRMYTYLKKNGWLWDYTTVDLALPFNPAGTGTDSGSTGASNGSSGSSSFNNNPNSNTITPPNGGYSQDGTINWSDKSIVRVTDYFDDKGVIVKNLQQKGEIEAAVQPKGAKYLTITLKSDEKVDMYVIVDGRVGFVKQEEFPLTLQVSGVTTVGLRSQLRNPDKNKRTDDLTTLSVQLSDVEPSKKKEKTKSTSTKP
;
A
#
# COMPACT_ATOMS: atom_id res chain seq x y z
N MET A 1 -54.74 1.76 54.84
CA MET A 1 -54.35 1.78 53.41
C MET A 1 -52.94 1.19 53.12
N ASN A 2 -52.28 0.46 54.02
CA ASN A 2 -50.84 0.12 53.85
C ASN A 2 -50.48 -1.23 53.19
N LYS A 3 -51.44 -2.10 52.83
CA LYS A 3 -51.10 -3.43 52.26
C LYS A 3 -50.86 -3.46 50.73
N MET A 4 -51.36 -2.50 49.95
CA MET A 4 -51.23 -2.53 48.48
C MET A 4 -49.85 -2.12 47.96
N TYR A 5 -49.12 -1.24 48.67
CA TYR A 5 -47.82 -0.75 48.20
C TYR A 5 -46.70 -1.80 48.24
N SER A 6 -46.72 -2.76 49.18
CA SER A 6 -45.60 -3.70 49.36
C SER A 6 -45.44 -4.71 48.21
N SER A 7 -46.52 -5.05 47.51
CA SER A 7 -46.50 -5.97 46.36
C SER A 7 -45.85 -5.32 45.13
N TRP A 8 -46.15 -4.03 44.89
CA TRP A 8 -45.57 -3.25 43.79
C TRP A 8 -44.05 -3.15 43.93
N TYR A 9 -43.54 -2.72 45.09
CA TYR A 9 -42.10 -2.58 45.31
C TYR A 9 -41.34 -3.91 45.21
N ARG A 10 -41.95 -5.04 45.62
CA ARG A 10 -41.36 -6.37 45.42
C ARG A 10 -41.25 -6.75 43.94
N LYS A 11 -42.29 -6.49 43.13
CA LYS A 11 -42.24 -6.72 41.67
C LYS A 11 -41.24 -5.78 40.98
N LEU A 12 -41.17 -4.52 41.40
CA LEU A 12 -40.21 -3.55 40.86
C LEU A 12 -38.76 -3.93 41.20
N ALA A 13 -38.50 -4.39 42.44
CA ALA A 13 -37.19 -4.86 42.86
C ALA A 13 -36.76 -6.12 42.11
N VAL A 14 -37.68 -7.06 41.85
CA VAL A 14 -37.40 -8.24 41.01
C VAL A 14 -37.06 -7.82 39.58
N LEU A 15 -37.80 -6.90 38.98
CA LEU A 15 -37.51 -6.38 37.63
C LEU A 15 -36.18 -5.61 37.55
N LEU A 16 -35.83 -4.82 38.58
CA LEU A 16 -34.54 -4.14 38.69
C LEU A 16 -33.37 -5.12 38.89
N SER A 17 -33.54 -6.16 39.71
CA SER A 17 -32.52 -7.20 39.84
C SER A 17 -32.36 -8.01 38.55
N LEU A 18 -33.43 -8.26 37.81
CA LEU A 18 -33.39 -8.96 36.52
C LEU A 18 -32.69 -8.12 35.45
N SER A 19 -32.91 -6.80 35.39
CA SER A 19 -32.21 -5.93 34.44
C SER A 19 -30.72 -5.73 34.78
N VAL A 20 -30.36 -5.69 36.07
CA VAL A 20 -28.94 -5.72 36.49
C VAL A 20 -28.28 -7.06 36.14
N LEU A 21 -28.98 -8.19 36.31
CA LEU A 21 -28.48 -9.51 35.89
C LEU A 21 -28.33 -9.65 34.37
N LEU A 22 -29.25 -9.09 33.56
CA LEU A 22 -29.09 -9.04 32.10
C LEU A 22 -27.95 -8.11 31.65
N SER A 23 -27.63 -7.06 32.42
CA SER A 23 -26.50 -6.16 32.11
C SER A 23 -25.12 -6.75 32.42
N LEU A 24 -25.09 -7.85 33.19
CA LEU A 24 -23.88 -8.60 33.56
C LEU A 24 -23.62 -9.83 32.68
N TRP A 25 -24.43 -10.08 31.64
CA TRP A 25 -24.06 -11.07 30.62
C TRP A 25 -22.75 -10.61 29.96
N PRO A 26 -21.67 -11.43 29.96
CA PRO A 26 -20.47 -11.10 29.19
C PRO A 26 -20.86 -10.93 27.73
N ARG A 27 -20.79 -9.68 27.25
CA ARG A 27 -20.87 -9.40 25.82
C ARG A 27 -19.75 -10.21 25.16
N PRO A 28 -20.02 -10.94 24.06
CA PRO A 28 -18.93 -11.53 23.29
C PRO A 28 -17.99 -10.40 22.94
N ALA A 29 -16.73 -10.49 23.39
CA ALA A 29 -15.71 -9.55 22.96
C ALA A 29 -15.69 -9.61 21.44
N SER A 30 -15.87 -8.46 20.77
CA SER A 30 -15.77 -8.40 19.32
C SER A 30 -14.42 -8.95 18.93
N ALA A 31 -14.40 -10.15 18.32
CA ALA A 31 -13.18 -10.80 17.93
C ALA A 31 -12.43 -9.84 17.00
N GLU A 32 -11.23 -9.45 17.41
CA GLU A 32 -10.37 -8.58 16.62
C GLU A 32 -10.12 -9.29 15.29
N VAL A 33 -10.63 -8.72 14.20
CA VAL A 33 -10.54 -9.34 12.86
C VAL A 33 -9.08 -9.29 12.45
N ASN A 34 -8.36 -10.38 12.71
CA ASN A 34 -6.96 -10.48 12.38
C ASN A 34 -6.83 -10.59 10.87
N VAL A 35 -6.35 -9.52 10.24
CA VAL A 35 -6.34 -9.38 8.78
C VAL A 35 -5.29 -10.29 8.12
N PHE A 36 -4.26 -10.68 8.87
CA PHE A 36 -3.18 -11.54 8.39
C PHE A 36 -2.82 -12.59 9.44
N PRO A 37 -2.68 -13.89 9.09
CA PRO A 37 -2.48 -14.96 10.08
C PRO A 37 -1.19 -14.83 10.92
N ASP A 38 -0.18 -14.13 10.41
CA ASP A 38 1.14 -13.96 11.02
C ASP A 38 1.30 -12.67 11.84
N VAL A 39 0.23 -11.88 11.98
CA VAL A 39 0.20 -10.69 12.83
C VAL A 39 -0.43 -11.07 14.18
N ASP A 40 0.40 -11.51 15.14
CA ASP A 40 -0.06 -11.70 16.51
C ASP A 40 -0.36 -10.34 17.19
N ALA A 41 -1.60 -10.15 17.62
CA ALA A 41 -2.06 -8.87 18.18
C ALA A 41 -1.37 -8.47 19.50
N LYS A 42 -0.76 -9.42 20.24
CA LYS A 42 0.00 -9.10 21.46
C LYS A 42 1.41 -8.65 21.13
N GLN A 43 2.09 -9.37 20.24
CA GLN A 43 3.44 -9.05 19.77
C GLN A 43 3.48 -7.74 18.97
N TYR A 44 2.45 -7.50 18.15
CA TYR A 44 2.34 -6.33 17.27
C TYR A 44 1.26 -5.34 17.72
N ALA A 45 0.93 -5.26 19.01
CA ALA A 45 -0.08 -4.33 19.55
C ALA A 45 0.14 -2.86 19.13
N TRP A 46 1.39 -2.47 18.86
CA TRP A 46 1.79 -1.14 18.39
C TRP A 46 1.59 -0.89 16.89
N ALA A 47 1.40 -1.95 16.09
CA ALA A 47 1.25 -1.91 14.62
C ALA A 47 -0.08 -2.46 14.11
N VAL A 48 -0.73 -3.36 14.86
CA VAL A 48 -1.88 -4.15 14.41
C VAL A 48 -3.03 -3.27 13.90
N GLU A 49 -3.28 -2.13 14.56
CA GLU A 49 -4.29 -1.17 14.11
C GLU A 49 -3.89 -0.48 12.80
N SER A 50 -2.65 0.01 12.67
CA SER A 50 -2.14 0.60 11.43
C SER A 50 -2.19 -0.41 10.26
N ILE A 51 -1.78 -1.67 10.52
CA ILE A 51 -1.87 -2.78 9.57
C ILE A 51 -3.33 -2.98 9.13
N ARG A 52 -4.26 -3.06 10.09
CA ARG A 52 -5.69 -3.30 9.88
C ARG A 52 -6.34 -2.16 9.10
N LEU A 53 -6.12 -0.90 9.48
CA LEU A 53 -6.66 0.28 8.78
C LEU A 53 -6.19 0.34 7.34
N MET A 54 -4.89 0.19 7.11
CA MET A 54 -4.27 0.30 5.78
C MET A 54 -4.65 -0.88 4.87
N ALA A 55 -4.77 -2.10 5.42
CA ALA A 55 -5.25 -3.26 4.66
C ALA A 55 -6.73 -3.15 4.28
N ASN A 56 -7.60 -2.71 5.20
CA ASN A 56 -9.04 -2.49 4.95
C ASN A 56 -9.33 -1.48 3.82
N LYS A 57 -8.36 -0.60 3.55
CA LYS A 57 -8.37 0.45 2.52
C LYS A 57 -7.47 0.12 1.32
N GLN A 58 -6.94 -1.12 1.26
CA GLN A 58 -6.05 -1.63 0.20
C GLN A 58 -4.77 -0.81 -0.02
N VAL A 59 -4.33 -0.02 0.96
CA VAL A 59 -3.07 0.73 0.90
C VAL A 59 -1.88 -0.23 0.84
N LEU A 60 -1.94 -1.26 1.69
CA LEU A 60 -1.03 -2.39 1.69
C LEU A 60 -1.78 -3.68 1.37
N THR A 61 -1.01 -4.67 0.95
CA THR A 61 -1.44 -6.05 0.80
C THR A 61 -0.46 -6.96 1.54
N GLY A 62 -0.93 -8.16 1.90
CA GLY A 62 -0.03 -9.26 2.25
C GLY A 62 0.77 -9.74 1.04
N TYR A 63 1.58 -10.77 1.28
CA TYR A 63 2.24 -11.56 0.26
C TYR A 63 1.29 -12.62 -0.32
N PRO A 64 1.64 -13.27 -1.45
CA PRO A 64 0.80 -14.31 -2.07
C PRO A 64 0.51 -15.53 -1.18
N ASP A 65 1.25 -15.72 -0.08
CA ASP A 65 1.02 -16.75 0.94
C ASP A 65 0.00 -16.34 2.02
N GLY A 66 -0.63 -15.16 1.89
CA GLY A 66 -1.60 -14.61 2.83
C GLY A 66 -0.98 -13.90 4.05
N ASN A 67 0.34 -13.89 4.20
CA ASN A 67 1.04 -13.31 5.35
C ASN A 67 1.36 -11.82 5.13
N PHE A 68 1.39 -11.02 6.20
CA PHE A 68 1.87 -9.64 6.15
C PHE A 68 3.40 -9.54 6.20
N ARG A 69 4.03 -10.50 6.86
CA ARG A 69 5.45 -10.59 7.25
C ARG A 69 5.90 -9.32 8.01
N PRO A 70 5.37 -9.06 9.21
CA PRO A 70 5.60 -7.81 9.94
C PRO A 70 7.09 -7.50 10.17
N ASN A 71 7.90 -8.52 10.46
CA ASN A 71 9.35 -8.39 10.67
C ASN A 71 10.19 -8.35 9.38
N LYS A 72 9.61 -8.63 8.20
CA LYS A 72 10.37 -8.51 6.96
C LYS A 72 10.67 -7.03 6.70
N THR A 73 11.90 -6.73 6.35
CA THR A 73 12.33 -5.40 5.92
C THR A 73 11.57 -4.95 4.67
N ILE A 74 11.17 -3.68 4.62
CA ILE A 74 10.40 -3.14 3.49
C ILE A 74 11.33 -2.76 2.33
N SER A 75 10.96 -3.15 1.12
CA SER A 75 11.65 -2.69 -0.08
C SER A 75 11.14 -1.32 -0.55
N LYS A 76 11.95 -0.62 -1.31
CA LYS A 76 11.62 0.70 -1.86
C LYS A 76 10.37 0.69 -2.76
N ALA A 77 10.18 -0.39 -3.52
CA ALA A 77 8.97 -0.62 -4.31
C ALA A 77 7.73 -0.88 -3.43
N GLU A 78 7.85 -1.63 -2.34
CA GLU A 78 6.76 -1.85 -1.37
C GLU A 78 6.33 -0.55 -0.71
N TRP A 79 7.30 0.25 -0.25
CA TRP A 79 7.05 1.58 0.30
C TRP A 79 6.36 2.50 -0.71
N THR A 80 6.91 2.62 -1.91
CA THR A 80 6.35 3.46 -2.99
C THR A 80 4.95 3.02 -3.37
N ALA A 81 4.67 1.71 -3.41
CA ALA A 81 3.32 1.20 -3.69
C ALA A 81 2.32 1.54 -2.57
N MET A 82 2.76 1.55 -1.31
CA MET A 82 1.90 1.99 -0.18
C MET A 82 1.65 3.51 -0.23
N VAL A 83 2.69 4.32 -0.43
CA VAL A 83 2.56 5.79 -0.62
C VAL A 83 1.63 6.09 -1.80
N TYR A 84 1.84 5.42 -2.95
CA TYR A 84 0.97 5.50 -4.12
C TYR A 84 -0.48 5.23 -3.73
N ARG A 85 -0.79 4.05 -3.16
CA ARG A 85 -2.16 3.63 -2.87
C ARG A 85 -2.87 4.46 -1.80
N LEU A 86 -2.15 5.06 -0.85
CA LEU A 86 -2.74 6.00 0.10
C LEU A 86 -2.93 7.39 -0.51
N PHE A 87 -1.84 8.00 -1.01
CA PHE A 87 -1.83 9.39 -1.44
C PHE A 87 -2.14 9.52 -2.93
N ASP A 88 -3.42 9.38 -3.27
CA ASP A 88 -3.95 9.43 -4.63
C ASP A 88 -3.69 10.73 -5.39
N LYS A 89 -3.34 11.84 -4.72
CA LYS A 89 -2.98 13.10 -5.41
C LYS A 89 -1.65 13.06 -6.17
N TYR A 90 -0.79 12.07 -5.90
CA TYR A 90 0.38 11.81 -6.75
C TYR A 90 0.04 11.03 -8.04
N ARG A 91 -1.24 10.79 -8.39
CA ARG A 91 -1.63 9.90 -9.50
C ARG A 91 -2.54 10.55 -10.56
N PRO A 92 -2.11 10.55 -11.83
CA PRO A 92 -0.71 10.68 -12.22
C PRO A 92 -0.16 11.97 -11.59
N ASN A 93 1.16 12.07 -11.41
CA ASN A 93 1.81 13.33 -11.07
C ASN A 93 1.59 14.32 -12.22
N ALA A 94 0.53 15.13 -12.11
CA ALA A 94 0.11 16.09 -13.12
C ALA A 94 0.93 17.39 -13.09
N LEU A 95 1.80 17.55 -12.08
CA LEU A 95 2.75 18.66 -11.98
C LEU A 95 4.01 18.38 -12.82
N ALA A 96 4.43 17.11 -12.89
CA ALA A 96 5.53 16.65 -13.72
C ALA A 96 5.18 16.71 -15.22
N THR A 97 5.65 17.76 -15.90
CA THR A 97 5.42 17.98 -17.34
C THR A 97 6.73 18.07 -18.12
N GLY A 98 6.67 17.74 -19.42
CA GLY A 98 7.84 17.78 -20.31
C GLY A 98 9.02 16.97 -19.78
N MET A 99 10.21 17.58 -19.79
CA MET A 99 11.47 16.96 -19.38
C MET A 99 11.58 16.62 -17.88
N GLN A 100 10.64 17.05 -17.04
CA GLN A 100 10.66 16.70 -15.61
C GLN A 100 10.12 15.29 -15.35
N LYS A 101 9.25 14.76 -16.21
CA LYS A 101 8.56 13.49 -15.95
C LYS A 101 9.48 12.30 -16.19
N ILE A 102 9.63 11.42 -15.19
CA ILE A 102 10.39 10.18 -15.33
C ILE A 102 9.44 9.02 -15.60
N THR A 103 9.33 8.64 -16.87
CA THR A 103 8.44 7.53 -17.31
C THR A 103 9.12 6.17 -17.29
N TYR A 104 10.44 6.11 -17.09
CA TYR A 104 11.22 4.87 -17.22
C TYR A 104 12.41 4.83 -16.25
N PHE A 105 12.64 3.65 -15.67
CA PHE A 105 13.86 3.27 -14.97
C PHE A 105 14.31 1.91 -15.53
N THR A 106 15.62 1.73 -15.72
CA THR A 106 16.17 0.54 -16.40
C THR A 106 15.89 -0.77 -15.65
N ASP A 107 15.78 -0.69 -14.32
CA ASP A 107 15.47 -1.79 -13.41
C ASP A 107 13.98 -1.91 -13.04
N VAL A 108 13.12 -1.04 -13.59
CA VAL A 108 11.66 -1.08 -13.42
C VAL A 108 10.96 -1.12 -14.79
N PRO A 109 11.12 -2.22 -15.56
CA PRO A 109 10.42 -2.41 -16.82
C PRO A 109 8.90 -2.38 -16.63
N GLU A 110 8.14 -2.16 -17.70
CA GLU A 110 6.67 -2.04 -17.66
C GLU A 110 5.97 -3.22 -16.97
N LEU A 111 6.56 -4.41 -17.04
CA LEU A 111 6.06 -5.65 -16.43
C LEU A 111 6.36 -5.78 -14.93
N HIS A 112 7.14 -4.87 -14.35
CA HIS A 112 7.40 -4.88 -12.91
C HIS A 112 6.12 -4.49 -12.16
N TRP A 113 5.74 -5.26 -11.13
CA TRP A 113 4.47 -5.06 -10.41
C TRP A 113 4.32 -3.65 -9.80
N ALA A 114 5.43 -2.98 -9.48
CA ALA A 114 5.47 -1.61 -8.99
C ALA A 114 5.74 -0.55 -10.07
N HIS A 115 5.86 -0.92 -11.36
CA HIS A 115 6.15 0.01 -12.46
C HIS A 115 5.20 1.21 -12.43
N LYS A 116 3.89 0.97 -12.46
CA LYS A 116 2.88 2.03 -12.45
C LYS A 116 2.95 2.92 -11.19
N PRO A 117 3.01 2.37 -9.95
CA PRO A 117 3.27 3.18 -8.76
C PRO A 117 4.52 4.07 -8.84
N ILE A 118 5.59 3.59 -9.48
CA ILE A 118 6.86 4.31 -9.59
C ILE A 118 6.78 5.38 -10.69
N SER A 119 6.37 5.02 -11.91
CA SER A 119 6.32 5.90 -13.09
C SER A 119 5.21 6.96 -13.06
N GLU A 120 4.22 6.83 -12.18
CA GLU A 120 3.20 7.86 -11.97
C GLU A 120 3.55 8.86 -10.86
N ILE A 121 4.47 8.56 -9.93
CA ILE A 121 4.88 9.50 -8.87
C ILE A 121 6.17 10.23 -9.23
N TYR A 122 7.20 9.49 -9.62
CA TYR A 122 8.57 10.02 -9.65
C TYR A 122 8.81 10.97 -10.83
N ASP A 123 9.53 12.05 -10.52
CA ASP A 123 9.94 13.09 -11.46
C ASP A 123 11.35 13.60 -11.10
N ALA A 124 11.84 14.57 -11.87
CA ALA A 124 13.17 15.15 -11.74
C ALA A 124 13.44 15.91 -10.42
N SER A 125 12.47 16.03 -9.50
CA SER A 125 12.67 16.57 -8.15
C SER A 125 13.18 15.51 -7.15
N PHE A 126 12.95 14.22 -7.42
CA PHE A 126 13.30 13.11 -6.52
C PHE A 126 14.80 12.69 -6.56
N LYS A 127 15.71 13.64 -6.83
CA LYS A 127 17.15 13.39 -7.02
C LYS A 127 17.88 12.90 -5.78
N ILE A 128 17.37 13.23 -4.58
CA ILE A 128 17.95 12.83 -3.30
C ILE A 128 17.21 11.59 -2.78
N GLY A 129 17.89 10.44 -2.78
CA GLY A 129 17.36 9.14 -2.30
C GLY A 129 16.27 8.49 -3.17
N GLY A 130 15.62 9.25 -4.06
CA GLY A 130 14.50 8.78 -4.87
C GLY A 130 14.88 7.85 -6.01
N TYR A 131 16.01 8.09 -6.69
CA TYR A 131 16.62 7.21 -7.69
C TYR A 131 18.09 7.60 -7.90
N GLY A 132 18.83 6.83 -8.69
CA GLY A 132 20.20 7.17 -9.10
C GLY A 132 20.53 6.61 -10.48
N LEU A 133 21.82 6.36 -10.75
CA LEU A 133 22.28 5.73 -11.99
C LEU A 133 22.55 4.22 -11.78
N SER A 134 22.46 3.43 -12.85
CA SER A 134 23.06 2.10 -12.94
C SER A 134 24.56 2.22 -13.25
N ARG A 135 25.28 1.09 -13.22
CA ARG A 135 26.68 1.01 -13.64
C ARG A 135 26.91 1.43 -15.10
N ASP A 136 25.86 1.37 -15.92
CA ASP A 136 25.85 1.75 -17.34
C ASP A 136 25.38 3.20 -17.56
N GLY A 137 25.26 4.01 -16.50
CA GLY A 137 24.83 5.42 -16.58
C GLY A 137 23.34 5.64 -16.83
N ASN A 138 22.50 4.61 -16.73
CA ASN A 138 21.05 4.71 -16.96
C ASN A 138 20.28 4.96 -15.66
N LEU A 139 19.17 5.69 -15.69
CA LEU A 139 18.33 5.91 -14.50
C LEU A 139 17.86 4.58 -13.89
N ALA A 140 18.13 4.37 -12.61
CA ALA A 140 17.81 3.17 -11.84
C ALA A 140 17.09 3.52 -10.54
N PHE A 141 15.94 2.90 -10.31
CA PHE A 141 15.08 3.14 -9.15
C PHE A 141 15.48 2.30 -7.93
N ARG A 142 15.91 1.06 -8.20
CA ARG A 142 16.31 0.01 -7.25
C ARG A 142 15.13 -0.50 -6.43
N PRO A 143 14.15 -1.17 -7.08
CA PRO A 143 12.86 -1.53 -6.48
C PRO A 143 12.99 -2.44 -5.26
N ASP A 144 13.92 -3.40 -5.30
CA ASP A 144 14.15 -4.38 -4.24
C ASP A 144 15.11 -3.87 -3.14
N MET A 145 15.60 -2.63 -3.23
CA MET A 145 16.46 -2.03 -2.21
C MET A 145 15.70 -1.96 -0.88
N GLN A 146 16.30 -2.54 0.16
CA GLN A 146 15.74 -2.53 1.51
C GLN A 146 15.99 -1.16 2.17
N LEU A 147 14.93 -0.49 2.60
CA LEU A 147 15.04 0.88 3.11
C LEU A 147 15.59 0.91 4.53
N THR A 148 16.65 1.69 4.74
CA THR A 148 17.09 2.11 6.08
C THR A 148 16.21 3.24 6.64
N ARG A 149 16.28 3.45 7.96
CA ARG A 149 15.54 4.54 8.64
C ARG A 149 15.88 5.92 8.07
N LEU A 150 17.13 6.17 7.68
CA LEU A 150 17.53 7.43 7.05
C LEU A 150 17.02 7.57 5.61
N GLN A 151 17.14 6.52 4.78
CA GLN A 151 16.61 6.54 3.41
C GLN A 151 15.10 6.72 3.40
N LEU A 152 14.37 6.09 4.33
CA LEU A 152 12.94 6.30 4.49
C LEU A 152 12.60 7.74 4.91
N ALA A 153 13.39 8.34 5.81
CA ALA A 153 13.23 9.74 6.20
C ALA A 153 13.42 10.71 5.02
N GLN A 154 14.44 10.47 4.18
CA GLN A 154 14.67 11.24 2.96
C GLN A 154 13.52 11.09 1.95
N LEU A 155 13.00 9.87 1.74
CA LEU A 155 11.84 9.64 0.87
C LEU A 155 10.57 10.33 1.40
N LEU A 156 10.31 10.26 2.70
CA LEU A 156 9.20 10.99 3.33
C LEU A 156 9.33 12.50 3.10
N TYR A 157 10.53 13.05 3.25
CA TYR A 157 10.77 14.46 2.95
C TYR A 157 10.46 14.78 1.47
N ALA A 158 11.06 14.03 0.53
CA ALA A 158 10.84 14.22 -0.91
C ALA A 158 9.36 14.13 -1.34
N TYR A 159 8.58 13.22 -0.74
CA TYR A 159 7.14 13.16 -1.02
C TYR A 159 6.38 14.39 -0.49
N PHE A 160 6.64 14.79 0.76
CA PHE A 160 5.74 15.70 1.51
C PHE A 160 6.27 17.13 1.69
N ASP A 161 7.43 17.46 1.12
CA ASP A 161 8.23 18.68 1.31
C ASP A 161 7.39 19.98 1.43
N ASN A 162 6.74 20.35 0.32
CA ASN A 162 6.13 21.67 0.06
C ASN A 162 5.12 22.20 1.10
N ARG A 163 4.59 21.36 2.02
CA ARG A 163 3.64 21.81 3.07
C ARG A 163 3.79 21.16 4.45
N LEU A 164 4.33 19.95 4.60
CA LEU A 164 4.34 19.29 5.92
C LEU A 164 5.51 19.70 6.81
N MET A 165 6.70 19.84 6.23
CA MET A 165 7.95 19.74 6.99
C MET A 165 8.71 21.06 7.09
N GLU A 166 8.61 21.92 6.08
CA GLU A 166 9.44 23.12 5.99
C GLU A 166 8.90 24.32 6.80
N LYS A 167 7.59 24.57 6.78
CA LYS A 167 6.98 25.87 7.18
C LYS A 167 6.94 26.19 8.69
N ARG A 168 7.74 25.51 9.52
CA ARG A 168 7.76 25.72 10.99
C ARG A 168 9.13 25.82 11.63
N PHE A 169 10.21 25.57 10.89
CA PHE A 169 11.57 25.63 11.43
C PHE A 169 12.40 26.68 10.70
N SER A 170 13.11 27.50 11.45
CA SER A 170 14.26 28.21 10.91
C SER A 170 15.42 27.24 10.74
N ASP A 171 16.38 27.58 9.88
CA ASP A 171 17.59 26.78 9.69
C ASP A 171 18.35 26.52 11.01
N ASN A 172 18.30 27.49 11.94
CA ASN A 172 18.91 27.37 13.27
C ASN A 172 18.21 26.30 14.12
N ASP A 173 16.88 26.22 14.05
CA ASP A 173 16.11 25.16 14.73
C ASP A 173 16.43 23.79 14.14
N VAL A 174 16.48 23.68 12.80
CA VAL A 174 16.84 22.44 12.10
C VAL A 174 18.25 21.98 12.51
N CYS A 175 19.22 22.89 12.47
CA CYS A 175 20.60 22.67 12.88
C CYS A 175 20.70 22.20 14.34
N SER A 176 20.05 22.89 15.27
CA SER A 176 20.04 22.53 16.69
C SER A 176 19.47 21.12 16.88
N VAL A 177 18.32 20.84 16.28
CA VAL A 177 17.63 19.55 16.41
C VAL A 177 18.43 18.38 15.85
N VAL A 178 19.09 18.53 14.68
CA VAL A 178 19.88 17.45 14.08
C VAL A 178 21.21 17.25 14.82
N SER A 179 21.78 18.30 15.41
CA SER A 179 23.02 18.23 16.22
C SER A 179 22.84 17.50 17.57
N GLU A 180 21.59 17.33 18.05
CA GLU A 180 21.29 16.52 19.24
C GLU A 180 21.31 15.00 18.98
N LEU A 181 21.26 14.56 17.71
CA LEU A 181 21.18 13.15 17.35
C LEU A 181 22.57 12.50 17.43
N LYS A 182 22.75 11.55 18.36
CA LYS A 182 24.08 11.02 18.72
C LYS A 182 24.76 10.17 17.65
N ASP A 183 24.00 9.67 16.69
CA ASP A 183 24.42 8.76 15.63
C ASP A 183 24.15 9.30 14.22
N VAL A 184 23.80 10.57 14.10
CA VAL A 184 23.77 11.30 12.83
C VAL A 184 25.01 12.20 12.79
N PRO A 185 25.99 11.96 11.91
CA PRO A 185 27.19 12.76 11.83
C PRO A 185 26.87 14.14 11.28
N VAL A 186 27.10 15.18 12.08
CA VAL A 186 26.95 16.59 11.71
C VAL A 186 28.31 17.27 11.77
N LYS A 187 28.64 18.10 10.78
CA LYS A 187 29.86 18.91 10.79
C LYS A 187 29.55 20.37 10.43
N MET A 188 29.94 21.27 11.33
CA MET A 188 29.79 22.71 11.17
C MET A 188 31.05 23.33 10.56
N PHE A 189 30.84 24.27 9.64
CA PHE A 189 31.88 25.00 8.92
C PHE A 189 31.71 26.50 9.14
N LYS A 190 32.83 27.19 9.42
CA LYS A 190 32.81 28.64 9.69
C LYS A 190 32.83 29.46 8.40
N THR A 191 33.25 28.85 7.29
CA THR A 191 33.38 29.51 5.99
C THR A 191 32.74 28.69 4.89
N GLU A 192 32.19 29.38 3.89
CA GLU A 192 31.64 28.76 2.69
C GLU A 192 32.71 27.95 1.94
N ALA A 193 33.97 28.38 1.95
CA ALA A 193 35.07 27.67 1.27
C ALA A 193 35.31 26.28 1.84
N GLU A 194 35.38 26.14 3.18
CA GLU A 194 35.54 24.83 3.83
C GLU A 194 34.30 23.95 3.63
N TYR A 195 33.11 24.55 3.65
CA TYR A 195 31.83 23.87 3.40
C TYR A 195 31.74 23.29 1.99
N GLN A 196 32.12 24.07 0.96
CA GLN A 196 32.10 23.63 -0.44
C GLN A 196 33.11 22.51 -0.70
N VAL A 197 34.32 22.58 -0.12
CA VAL A 197 35.31 21.50 -0.22
C VAL A 197 34.80 20.20 0.43
N ALA A 198 33.99 20.29 1.49
CA ALA A 198 33.48 19.11 2.19
C ALA A 198 32.38 18.33 1.45
N GLN A 199 31.82 18.87 0.36
CA GLN A 199 30.84 18.16 -0.49
C GLN A 199 31.51 17.11 -1.39
N ALA A 200 32.82 17.19 -1.58
CA ALA A 200 33.61 16.24 -2.38
C ALA A 200 33.95 14.96 -1.59
N ASP A 201 32.95 14.34 -0.95
CA ASP A 201 33.08 13.11 -0.13
C ASP A 201 32.47 11.85 -0.77
N GLY A 202 32.06 11.94 -2.04
CA GLY A 202 31.46 10.84 -2.79
C GLY A 202 29.93 10.73 -2.67
N ARG A 203 29.27 11.65 -1.96
CA ARG A 203 27.79 11.67 -1.83
C ARG A 203 27.02 11.84 -3.15
N TYR A 204 27.66 12.44 -4.15
CA TYR A 204 27.08 12.72 -5.47
C TYR A 204 27.91 12.06 -6.59
N VAL A 205 27.22 11.56 -7.62
CA VAL A 205 27.83 11.25 -8.92
C VAL A 205 27.88 12.49 -9.81
N GLU A 206 28.57 12.41 -10.95
CA GLU A 206 28.85 13.56 -11.84
C GLU A 206 27.60 14.34 -12.30
N ASP A 207 26.46 13.66 -12.46
CA ASP A 207 25.16 14.27 -12.82
C ASP A 207 24.38 14.90 -11.64
N GLY A 208 24.99 14.99 -10.45
CA GLY A 208 24.37 15.56 -9.25
C GLY A 208 23.29 14.67 -8.61
N LEU A 209 23.17 13.42 -9.04
CA LEU A 209 22.34 12.42 -8.35
C LEU A 209 23.09 11.87 -7.14
N MET A 210 22.34 11.52 -6.09
CA MET A 210 22.92 10.85 -4.91
C MET A 210 23.42 9.45 -5.29
N ASP A 211 24.57 9.02 -4.74
CA ASP A 211 24.92 7.60 -4.78
C ASP A 211 23.97 6.79 -3.88
N VAL A 212 22.98 6.17 -4.51
CA VAL A 212 22.02 5.26 -3.87
C VAL A 212 22.48 3.78 -3.89
N GLU A 213 23.76 3.51 -4.17
CA GLU A 213 24.41 2.19 -4.01
C GLU A 213 25.01 2.05 -2.61
N SER A 214 25.41 3.16 -2.00
CA SER A 214 25.86 3.18 -0.62
C SER A 214 24.70 3.19 0.40
N ASN A 215 24.93 2.48 1.52
CA ASN A 215 24.15 2.59 2.76
C ASN A 215 24.89 3.46 3.80
N ASP A 216 25.79 4.33 3.34
CA ASP A 216 26.52 5.25 4.20
C ASP A 216 25.66 6.40 4.68
N VAL A 217 26.02 6.86 5.88
CA VAL A 217 25.41 8.02 6.50
C VAL A 217 26.38 9.16 6.25
N PHE A 218 26.21 9.82 5.11
CA PHE A 218 26.98 11.01 4.76
C PHE A 218 26.82 12.08 5.83
N VAL A 219 27.90 12.85 6.04
CA VAL A 219 27.95 13.89 7.07
C VAL A 219 27.04 15.04 6.68
N THR A 220 26.08 15.38 7.53
CA THR A 220 25.26 16.58 7.37
C THR A 220 26.14 17.82 7.52
N LEU A 221 26.33 18.55 6.43
CA LEU A 221 27.17 19.75 6.37
C LEU A 221 26.31 20.98 6.75
N ILE A 222 26.80 21.77 7.70
CA ILE A 222 26.09 22.95 8.24
C ILE A 222 27.04 24.16 8.25
N LEU A 223 26.54 25.36 7.99
CA LEU A 223 27.29 26.60 8.17
C LEU A 223 27.04 27.14 9.57
N GLY A 224 28.07 27.58 10.30
CA GLY A 224 27.89 28.17 11.62
C GLY A 224 29.09 28.11 12.55
N LYS A 225 28.92 28.71 13.73
CA LYS A 225 29.93 28.68 14.81
C LYS A 225 29.59 27.67 15.91
N ASN A 226 28.31 27.44 16.16
CA ASN A 226 27.75 26.55 17.18
C ASN A 226 26.24 26.33 16.91
N THR A 227 25.57 25.49 17.71
CA THR A 227 24.15 25.12 17.57
C THR A 227 23.12 26.25 17.79
N GLY A 228 23.54 27.44 18.23
CA GLY A 228 22.69 28.62 18.34
C GLY A 228 23.00 29.73 17.31
N ASP A 229 24.05 29.54 16.49
CA ASP A 229 24.52 30.44 15.43
C ASP A 229 24.93 29.60 14.22
N CYS A 230 23.93 28.99 13.58
CA CYS A 230 24.06 28.16 12.39
C CYS A 230 22.91 28.32 11.39
N SER A 231 23.20 28.01 10.13
CA SER A 231 22.27 27.98 9.01
C SER A 231 22.49 26.74 8.13
N LEU A 232 21.51 26.42 7.30
CA LEU A 232 21.69 25.46 6.22
C LEU A 232 22.52 26.10 5.11
N GLY A 233 23.21 25.27 4.33
CA GLY A 233 24.00 25.71 3.19
C GLY A 233 23.33 25.35 1.87
N LYS A 234 24.14 25.11 0.82
CA LYS A 234 23.65 24.78 -0.53
C LYS A 234 23.65 23.29 -0.87
N ASP A 235 24.21 22.42 -0.03
CA ASP A 235 24.23 20.97 -0.21
C ASP A 235 22.81 20.39 -0.05
N GLU A 236 22.19 19.99 -1.16
CA GLU A 236 20.81 19.49 -1.17
C GLU A 236 20.65 18.26 -0.26
N LEU A 237 21.65 17.37 -0.20
CA LEU A 237 21.60 16.16 0.60
C LEU A 237 21.57 16.48 2.10
N SER A 238 22.47 17.33 2.58
CA SER A 238 22.52 17.77 3.98
C SER A 238 21.24 18.50 4.36
N ASN A 239 20.71 19.34 3.46
CA ASN A 239 19.46 20.06 3.69
C ASN A 239 18.27 19.10 3.79
N VAL A 240 18.15 18.13 2.89
CA VAL A 240 17.11 17.09 2.94
C VAL A 240 17.28 16.23 4.20
N GLN A 241 18.48 15.75 4.53
CA GLN A 241 18.74 14.97 5.74
C GLN A 241 18.35 15.74 7.01
N ALA A 242 18.83 16.98 7.15
CA ALA A 242 18.60 17.79 8.35
C ALA A 242 17.12 18.14 8.51
N LYS A 243 16.46 18.67 7.46
CA LYS A 243 15.03 19.02 7.50
C LYS A 243 14.14 17.78 7.68
N ALA A 244 14.46 16.65 7.04
CA ALA A 244 13.74 15.39 7.25
C ALA A 244 13.79 14.95 8.71
N LEU A 245 14.99 14.85 9.27
CA LEU A 245 15.20 14.37 10.64
C LEU A 245 14.57 15.31 11.67
N ALA A 246 14.73 16.63 11.50
CA ALA A 246 14.15 17.62 12.41
C ALA A 246 12.63 17.57 12.40
N SER A 247 12.00 17.62 11.21
CA SER A 247 10.54 17.67 11.10
C SER A 247 9.89 16.31 11.40
N LEU A 248 10.55 15.17 11.15
CA LEU A 248 10.06 13.84 11.56
C LEU A 248 10.12 13.64 13.08
N LYS A 249 11.21 14.09 13.74
CA LYS A 249 11.33 14.10 15.21
C LYS A 249 10.21 14.95 15.83
N ALA A 250 10.03 16.18 15.32
CA ALA A 250 9.06 17.13 15.87
C ALA A 250 7.58 16.76 15.61
N SER A 251 7.28 16.10 14.48
CA SER A 251 5.94 15.58 14.18
C SER A 251 5.62 14.27 14.93
N GLY A 252 6.62 13.60 15.51
CA GLY A 252 6.48 12.29 16.16
C GLY A 252 6.32 11.13 15.16
N ILE A 253 6.49 11.38 13.85
CA ILE A 253 6.33 10.36 12.81
C ILE A 253 7.47 9.34 12.89
N MET A 254 8.71 9.82 12.92
CA MET A 254 9.92 9.02 13.21
C MET A 254 10.76 9.74 14.26
N THR A 255 10.95 9.12 15.41
CA THR A 255 11.73 9.67 16.53
C THR A 255 13.01 8.87 16.76
N PRO A 256 14.04 9.48 17.40
CA PRO A 256 15.08 8.72 18.06
C PRO A 256 14.51 7.92 19.26
N ASN A 257 15.33 7.05 19.84
CA ASN A 257 15.04 6.45 21.13
C ASN A 257 15.27 7.45 22.29
N ASP A 258 14.88 7.08 23.51
CA ASP A 258 15.01 7.91 24.71
C ASP A 258 16.48 8.27 25.06
N GLN A 259 17.45 7.58 24.46
CA GLN A 259 18.87 7.84 24.61
C GLN A 259 19.42 8.84 23.58
N GLY A 260 18.62 9.30 22.60
CA GLY A 260 19.01 10.25 21.55
C GLY A 260 19.61 9.63 20.29
N TYR A 261 19.43 8.33 20.07
CA TYR A 261 19.90 7.62 18.86
C TYR A 261 18.76 7.50 17.85
N PHE A 262 18.95 8.02 16.63
CA PHE A 262 18.00 7.89 15.52
C PHE A 262 18.08 6.52 14.84
N ARG A 263 19.23 5.85 14.93
CA ARG A 263 19.61 4.58 14.29
C ARG A 263 19.49 4.62 12.76
N PRO A 264 20.21 5.53 12.07
CA PRO A 264 20.03 5.79 10.64
C PRO A 264 20.26 4.58 9.73
N LYS A 265 21.13 3.65 10.12
CA LYS A 265 21.48 2.43 9.35
C LYS A 265 20.58 1.21 9.60
N ASP A 266 19.63 1.23 10.55
CA ASP A 266 18.70 0.10 10.70
C ASP A 266 17.79 0.01 9.48
N TYR A 267 17.50 -1.20 9.02
CA TYR A 267 16.41 -1.43 8.06
C TYR A 267 15.04 -1.29 8.72
N VAL A 268 14.11 -0.68 8.01
CA VAL A 268 12.72 -0.52 8.45
C VAL A 268 11.93 -1.79 8.13
N THR A 269 11.25 -2.35 9.13
CA THR A 269 10.35 -3.49 8.95
C THR A 269 9.02 -3.06 8.33
N ARG A 270 8.27 -3.99 7.73
CA ARG A 270 6.94 -3.72 7.17
C ARG A 270 5.94 -3.23 8.21
N ALA A 271 6.03 -3.73 9.45
CA ALA A 271 5.24 -3.22 10.58
C ALA A 271 5.61 -1.77 10.95
N GLU A 272 6.89 -1.42 11.02
CA GLU A 272 7.31 -0.03 11.26
C GLU A 272 6.88 0.89 10.13
N ALA A 273 7.06 0.46 8.88
CA ALA A 273 6.71 1.26 7.71
C ALA A 273 5.21 1.61 7.66
N VAL A 274 4.32 0.65 7.90
CA VAL A 274 2.87 0.97 7.93
C VAL A 274 2.51 1.90 9.07
N THR A 275 3.11 1.73 10.26
CA THR A 275 2.89 2.64 11.40
C THR A 275 3.44 4.04 11.13
N ILE A 276 4.57 4.18 10.43
CA ILE A 276 5.12 5.47 9.98
C ILE A 276 4.17 6.15 8.97
N LEU A 277 3.62 5.38 8.02
CA LEU A 277 2.66 5.88 7.04
C LEU A 277 1.33 6.31 7.67
N ASP A 278 0.86 5.60 8.69
CA ASP A 278 -0.34 5.91 9.46
C ASP A 278 -0.15 7.16 10.36
N ARG A 279 1.02 7.29 10.99
CA ARG A 279 1.41 8.54 11.68
C ARG A 279 1.44 9.73 10.73
N MET A 280 1.98 9.55 9.52
CA MET A 280 2.01 10.59 8.49
C MET A 280 0.59 11.02 8.08
N TYR A 281 -0.28 10.06 7.78
CA TYR A 281 -1.70 10.29 7.50
C TYR A 281 -2.41 11.02 8.64
N THR A 282 -2.22 10.56 9.88
CA THR A 282 -2.85 11.12 11.08
C THR A 282 -2.35 12.54 11.36
N TYR A 283 -1.05 12.81 11.17
CA TYR A 283 -0.46 14.14 11.28
C TYR A 283 -1.05 15.11 10.25
N LEU A 284 -1.17 14.68 8.99
CA LEU A 284 -1.84 15.41 7.92
C LEU A 284 -3.30 15.73 8.24
N LYS A 285 -4.05 14.74 8.72
CA LYS A 285 -5.47 14.88 9.09
C LYS A 285 -5.63 15.87 10.25
N LYS A 286 -4.80 15.76 11.29
CA LYS A 286 -4.82 16.64 12.47
C LYS A 286 -4.51 18.11 12.15
N ASN A 287 -3.63 18.37 11.18
CA ASN A 287 -3.29 19.75 10.77
C ASN A 287 -4.19 20.30 9.64
N GLY A 288 -5.18 19.54 9.16
CA GLY A 288 -6.07 19.98 8.09
C GLY A 288 -5.43 20.03 6.70
N TRP A 289 -4.31 19.32 6.49
CA TRP A 289 -3.54 19.30 5.24
C TRP A 289 -3.81 18.06 4.38
N LEU A 290 -4.54 17.08 4.90
CA LEU A 290 -4.74 15.79 4.24
C LEU A 290 -5.29 15.91 2.80
N TRP A 291 -6.16 16.90 2.54
CA TRP A 291 -6.81 17.12 1.25
C TRP A 291 -5.84 17.49 0.12
N ASP A 292 -4.66 18.05 0.44
CA ASP A 292 -3.59 18.33 -0.52
C ASP A 292 -2.97 17.03 -1.08
N TYR A 293 -3.04 15.92 -0.31
CA TYR A 293 -2.30 14.68 -0.58
C TYR A 293 -3.22 13.48 -0.88
N THR A 294 -4.46 13.48 -0.37
CA THR A 294 -5.37 12.36 -0.59
C THR A 294 -6.85 12.69 -0.47
N THR A 295 -7.67 11.92 -1.21
CA THR A 295 -9.12 11.79 -1.04
C THR A 295 -9.54 10.54 -0.25
N VAL A 296 -8.59 9.64 0.05
CA VAL A 296 -8.80 8.39 0.80
C VAL A 296 -8.97 8.71 2.29
N ASP A 297 -10.17 8.54 2.83
CA ASP A 297 -10.35 8.50 4.29
C ASP A 297 -10.06 7.11 4.83
N LEU A 298 -9.11 6.99 5.77
CA LEU A 298 -8.83 5.73 6.48
C LEU A 298 -9.89 5.38 7.52
N ALA A 299 -10.80 6.30 7.87
CA ALA A 299 -11.90 6.03 8.79
C ALA A 299 -12.69 4.76 8.39
N LEU A 300 -12.87 3.86 9.34
CA LEU A 300 -13.70 2.68 9.17
C LEU A 300 -15.18 3.10 9.13
N PRO A 301 -16.05 2.40 8.37
CA PRO A 301 -17.49 2.66 8.42
C PRO A 301 -18.01 2.49 9.84
N PHE A 302 -18.75 3.48 10.31
CA PHE A 302 -19.29 3.57 11.67
C PHE A 302 -20.20 2.37 11.96
N ASN A 303 -19.90 1.58 12.98
CA ASN A 303 -20.77 0.52 13.48
C ASN A 303 -21.52 1.02 14.73
N PRO A 304 -22.83 1.31 14.65
CA PRO A 304 -23.57 1.98 15.73
C PRO A 304 -23.96 1.01 16.84
N ALA A 305 -23.07 0.77 17.83
CA ALA A 305 -23.36 -0.11 18.96
C ALA A 305 -22.74 0.30 20.33
N GLY A 306 -22.77 1.59 20.69
CA GLY A 306 -22.80 2.09 22.09
C GLY A 306 -21.55 1.94 22.99
N THR A 307 -21.25 2.84 23.95
CA THR A 307 -21.97 4.03 24.46
C THR A 307 -21.05 4.95 25.29
N GLY A 308 -21.16 6.28 25.11
CA GLY A 308 -20.89 7.33 26.13
C GLY A 308 -19.44 7.58 26.55
N THR A 309 -18.95 8.82 26.69
CA THR A 309 -19.59 10.02 27.28
C THR A 309 -19.20 11.34 26.62
N ASP A 310 -20.10 12.34 26.69
CA ASP A 310 -19.99 13.66 26.06
C ASP A 310 -18.98 14.64 26.68
N SER A 311 -18.41 15.51 25.83
CA SER A 311 -18.43 16.98 25.97
C SER A 311 -17.81 17.63 24.72
N GLY A 312 -18.35 18.67 24.09
CA GLY A 312 -19.64 19.36 24.24
C GLY A 312 -19.66 20.64 23.38
N SER A 313 -20.84 21.07 22.91
CA SER A 313 -21.14 22.34 22.20
C SER A 313 -20.60 22.60 20.79
N THR A 314 -21.29 23.29 19.86
CA THR A 314 -22.75 23.46 19.54
C THR A 314 -22.90 24.37 18.31
N GLY A 315 -23.93 24.15 17.47
CA GLY A 315 -24.45 25.13 16.46
C GLY A 315 -24.14 24.72 15.00
N ALA A 316 -25.04 24.12 14.22
CA ALA A 316 -26.31 24.65 13.63
C ALA A 316 -26.06 25.59 12.42
N SER A 317 -26.76 25.49 11.27
CA SER A 317 -27.88 24.61 10.85
C SER A 317 -28.08 24.55 9.31
N ASN A 318 -28.70 23.46 8.85
CA ASN A 318 -29.51 23.23 7.63
C ASN A 318 -29.30 24.08 6.33
N GLY A 319 -29.07 23.36 5.22
CA GLY A 319 -29.30 23.81 3.84
C GLY A 319 -29.83 22.65 2.97
N SER A 320 -30.98 22.85 2.32
CA SER A 320 -31.79 21.80 1.67
C SER A 320 -31.19 21.13 0.42
N SER A 321 -31.83 20.04 0.01
CA SER A 321 -31.61 19.24 -1.20
C SER A 321 -31.42 20.03 -2.50
N GLY A 322 -30.47 19.58 -3.33
CA GLY A 322 -30.42 19.89 -4.77
C GLY A 322 -29.96 18.64 -5.53
N SER A 323 -30.84 18.08 -6.38
CA SER A 323 -30.46 16.99 -7.28
C SER A 323 -29.76 17.55 -8.52
N SER A 324 -28.76 16.84 -9.01
CA SER A 324 -28.34 16.92 -10.40
C SER A 324 -28.02 15.53 -10.92
N SER A 325 -28.90 15.03 -11.78
CA SER A 325 -28.65 13.83 -12.58
C SER A 325 -27.43 14.03 -13.46
N PHE A 326 -26.68 12.96 -13.73
CA PHE A 326 -26.09 12.79 -15.06
C PHE A 326 -26.50 11.45 -15.65
N ASN A 327 -26.76 11.50 -16.95
CA ASN A 327 -27.55 10.53 -17.70
C ASN A 327 -26.63 9.50 -18.40
N ASN A 328 -27.20 8.34 -18.75
CA ASN A 328 -26.50 7.24 -19.40
C ASN A 328 -25.98 7.63 -20.79
N ASN A 329 -24.73 7.25 -21.09
CA ASN A 329 -24.20 7.14 -22.45
C ASN A 329 -23.37 5.82 -22.53
N PRO A 330 -23.59 4.90 -23.49
CA PRO A 330 -23.37 3.46 -23.27
C PRO A 330 -21.92 2.92 -23.31
N ASN A 331 -20.90 3.77 -23.31
CA ASN A 331 -19.48 3.36 -23.46
C ASN A 331 -18.69 3.36 -22.14
N SER A 332 -19.36 3.30 -20.98
CA SER A 332 -18.74 3.42 -19.65
C SER A 332 -18.57 2.05 -18.95
N ASN A 333 -17.33 1.58 -18.82
CA ASN A 333 -16.97 0.27 -18.26
C ASN A 333 -16.72 0.29 -16.73
N THR A 334 -17.60 0.90 -15.94
CA THR A 334 -17.50 0.88 -14.46
C THR A 334 -18.82 0.51 -13.79
N ILE A 335 -18.83 -0.61 -13.07
CA ILE A 335 -19.93 -1.07 -12.21
C ILE A 335 -19.44 -1.03 -10.75
N THR A 336 -20.25 -0.48 -9.85
CA THR A 336 -20.05 -0.54 -8.39
C THR A 336 -21.13 -1.39 -7.72
N PRO A 337 -20.78 -2.32 -6.80
CA PRO A 337 -21.74 -3.24 -6.17
C PRO A 337 -22.16 -2.80 -4.75
N PRO A 338 -23.33 -3.28 -4.25
CA PRO A 338 -23.67 -3.25 -2.83
C PRO A 338 -23.95 -4.64 -2.19
N ASN A 339 -23.39 -4.83 -0.99
CA ASN A 339 -23.87 -5.64 0.17
C ASN A 339 -24.01 -7.19 0.12
N GLY A 340 -22.97 -7.91 0.60
CA GLY A 340 -22.93 -8.65 1.89
C GLY A 340 -23.79 -9.92 2.19
N GLY A 341 -23.15 -11.00 2.71
CA GLY A 341 -23.80 -12.16 3.37
C GLY A 341 -22.91 -13.41 3.60
N TYR A 342 -23.22 -14.24 4.61
CA TYR A 342 -22.50 -15.49 5.01
C TYR A 342 -23.32 -16.78 4.63
N SER A 343 -23.00 -18.06 4.91
CA SER A 343 -22.11 -18.73 5.90
C SER A 343 -21.77 -20.21 5.57
N GLN A 344 -20.64 -20.73 6.11
CA GLN A 344 -20.35 -22.15 6.48
C GLN A 344 -20.69 -23.31 5.50
N ASP A 345 -19.68 -23.78 4.73
CA ASP A 345 -19.45 -25.20 4.37
C ASP A 345 -18.15 -25.30 3.57
N GLY A 346 -17.12 -26.00 4.07
CA GLY A 346 -16.01 -26.58 3.28
C GLY A 346 -15.22 -25.70 2.29
N THR A 347 -15.43 -24.38 2.28
CA THR A 347 -15.14 -23.51 1.14
C THR A 347 -13.90 -22.67 1.35
N ILE A 348 -13.22 -22.39 0.24
CA ILE A 348 -12.08 -21.48 0.16
C ILE A 348 -12.49 -20.13 0.76
N ASN A 349 -11.68 -19.59 1.68
CA ASN A 349 -11.97 -18.31 2.33
C ASN A 349 -11.57 -17.16 1.40
N TRP A 350 -12.58 -16.52 0.82
CA TRP A 350 -12.44 -15.47 -0.19
C TRP A 350 -12.53 -14.07 0.45
N SER A 351 -11.44 -13.29 0.43
CA SER A 351 -11.39 -11.95 1.04
C SER A 351 -11.88 -10.83 0.11
N ASP A 352 -12.95 -10.12 0.49
CA ASP A 352 -13.48 -8.97 -0.26
C ASP A 352 -12.49 -7.79 -0.32
N LYS A 353 -11.84 -7.61 -1.48
CA LYS A 353 -11.48 -6.35 -2.18
C LYS A 353 -10.18 -6.49 -2.98
N SER A 354 -10.32 -6.60 -4.29
CA SER A 354 -9.26 -6.49 -5.29
C SER A 354 -9.86 -5.91 -6.56
N ILE A 355 -9.62 -4.63 -6.80
CA ILE A 355 -10.13 -3.96 -8.00
C ILE A 355 -9.11 -4.22 -9.11
N VAL A 356 -9.44 -5.16 -9.99
CA VAL A 356 -8.67 -5.45 -11.21
C VAL A 356 -8.91 -4.32 -12.21
N ARG A 357 -7.83 -3.75 -12.76
CA ARG A 357 -7.95 -2.90 -13.96
C ARG A 357 -7.95 -3.84 -15.16
N VAL A 358 -8.99 -3.76 -15.98
CA VAL A 358 -9.10 -4.57 -17.20
C VAL A 358 -8.32 -3.86 -18.31
N THR A 359 -7.34 -4.55 -18.89
CA THR A 359 -6.51 -4.01 -19.99
C THR A 359 -6.52 -4.90 -21.23
N ASP A 360 -6.80 -6.21 -21.06
CA ASP A 360 -7.01 -7.15 -22.16
C ASP A 360 -8.49 -7.52 -22.34
N TYR A 361 -8.91 -7.63 -23.58
CA TYR A 361 -10.27 -7.97 -23.98
C TYR A 361 -10.30 -9.33 -24.69
N PHE A 362 -11.28 -10.16 -24.34
CA PHE A 362 -11.54 -11.41 -25.05
C PHE A 362 -12.10 -11.15 -26.46
N ASP A 363 -11.76 -12.04 -27.40
CA ASP A 363 -12.39 -12.09 -28.71
C ASP A 363 -13.85 -12.61 -28.64
N ASP A 364 -14.50 -12.74 -29.80
CA ASP A 364 -15.88 -13.24 -29.94
C ASP A 364 -16.07 -14.68 -29.44
N LYS A 365 -14.99 -15.42 -29.21
CA LYS A 365 -14.96 -16.82 -28.76
C LYS A 365 -14.52 -16.96 -27.30
N GLY A 366 -14.29 -15.85 -26.60
CA GLY A 366 -13.80 -15.88 -25.22
C GLY A 366 -12.31 -16.21 -25.12
N VAL A 367 -11.48 -15.85 -26.10
CA VAL A 367 -10.05 -16.17 -26.12
C VAL A 367 -9.19 -14.89 -26.08
N ILE A 368 -8.09 -14.95 -25.34
CA ILE A 368 -6.97 -14.00 -25.35
C ILE A 368 -5.70 -14.80 -25.67
N VAL A 369 -4.92 -14.33 -26.64
CA VAL A 369 -3.61 -14.89 -26.98
C VAL A 369 -2.55 -13.80 -26.82
N LYS A 370 -1.61 -14.01 -25.89
CA LYS A 370 -0.62 -13.00 -25.49
C LYS A 370 0.74 -13.66 -25.26
N ASN A 371 1.79 -13.12 -25.88
CA ASN A 371 3.16 -13.44 -25.50
C ASN A 371 3.47 -12.67 -24.21
N LEU A 372 3.56 -13.35 -23.06
CA LEU A 372 3.69 -12.66 -21.78
C LEU A 372 5.09 -12.03 -21.55
N GLN A 373 6.13 -12.56 -22.21
CA GLN A 373 7.49 -12.00 -22.13
C GLN A 373 7.60 -10.68 -22.93
N GLN A 374 6.93 -10.59 -24.08
CA GLN A 374 6.99 -9.43 -24.99
C GLN A 374 5.87 -8.40 -24.72
N LYS A 375 4.68 -8.84 -24.30
CA LYS A 375 3.47 -8.00 -24.15
C LYS A 375 2.90 -7.93 -22.74
N GLY A 376 3.51 -8.64 -21.78
CA GLY A 376 3.14 -8.60 -20.38
C GLY A 376 1.99 -9.51 -19.96
N GLU A 377 1.68 -9.45 -18.66
CA GLU A 377 0.59 -10.20 -18.03
C GLU A 377 -0.76 -9.92 -18.73
N ILE A 378 -1.60 -10.95 -18.83
CA ILE A 378 -3.02 -10.80 -19.18
C ILE A 378 -3.74 -10.20 -17.97
N GLU A 379 -4.49 -9.11 -18.13
CA GLU A 379 -5.45 -8.57 -17.14
C GLU A 379 -6.83 -8.41 -17.78
N ALA A 380 -7.68 -9.41 -17.63
CA ALA A 380 -9.00 -9.50 -18.27
C ALA A 380 -10.15 -9.58 -17.25
N ALA A 381 -11.39 -9.45 -17.72
CA ALA A 381 -12.57 -9.73 -16.91
C ALA A 381 -13.69 -10.38 -17.72
N VAL A 382 -14.50 -11.20 -17.03
CA VAL A 382 -15.67 -11.90 -17.56
C VAL A 382 -16.89 -11.50 -16.72
N GLN A 383 -17.98 -11.10 -17.37
CA GLN A 383 -19.29 -10.95 -16.72
C GLN A 383 -20.10 -12.22 -16.97
N PRO A 384 -20.52 -12.98 -15.93
CA PRO A 384 -21.24 -14.24 -16.11
C PRO A 384 -22.62 -14.12 -16.79
N LYS A 385 -23.24 -12.94 -16.76
CA LYS A 385 -24.52 -12.62 -17.44
C LYS A 385 -25.64 -13.65 -17.22
N GLY A 386 -25.70 -14.22 -16.01
CA GLY A 386 -26.73 -15.19 -15.60
C GLY A 386 -26.36 -16.67 -15.78
N ALA A 387 -25.23 -16.99 -16.41
CA ALA A 387 -24.73 -18.36 -16.50
C ALA A 387 -24.38 -18.94 -15.12
N LYS A 388 -24.46 -20.27 -14.97
CA LYS A 388 -24.18 -20.93 -13.69
C LYS A 388 -22.71 -21.27 -13.46
N TYR A 389 -21.95 -21.51 -14.53
CA TYR A 389 -20.55 -21.94 -14.49
C TYR A 389 -19.69 -21.11 -15.44
N LEU A 390 -18.45 -20.88 -15.02
CA LEU A 390 -17.38 -20.29 -15.82
C LEU A 390 -16.21 -21.26 -15.84
N THR A 391 -15.87 -21.80 -17.00
CA THR A 391 -14.66 -22.59 -17.23
C THR A 391 -13.56 -21.68 -17.77
N ILE A 392 -12.42 -21.68 -17.10
CA ILE A 392 -11.20 -20.98 -17.51
C ILE A 392 -10.18 -22.03 -17.92
N THR A 393 -9.60 -21.88 -19.10
CA THR A 393 -8.53 -22.73 -19.62
C THR A 393 -7.30 -21.89 -19.89
N LEU A 394 -6.17 -22.31 -19.34
CA LEU A 394 -4.87 -21.68 -19.57
C LEU A 394 -3.97 -22.66 -20.31
N LYS A 395 -3.33 -22.22 -21.39
CA LYS A 395 -2.30 -22.98 -22.12
C LYS A 395 -1.09 -22.09 -22.34
N SER A 396 0.08 -22.55 -21.93
CA SER A 396 1.37 -21.90 -22.16
C SER A 396 2.48 -22.92 -22.02
N ASP A 397 3.52 -22.80 -22.83
CA ASP A 397 4.75 -23.58 -22.68
C ASP A 397 5.68 -22.98 -21.61
N GLU A 398 5.53 -21.69 -21.34
CA GLU A 398 6.10 -21.01 -20.17
C GLU A 398 5.26 -21.29 -18.91
N LYS A 399 5.88 -21.23 -17.73
CA LYS A 399 5.16 -21.45 -16.47
C LYS A 399 4.34 -20.21 -16.09
N VAL A 400 3.02 -20.31 -16.13
CA VAL A 400 2.09 -19.18 -15.91
C VAL A 400 1.05 -19.50 -14.84
N ASP A 401 1.12 -18.79 -13.72
CA ASP A 401 0.10 -18.85 -12.68
C ASP A 401 -0.96 -17.77 -12.87
N MET A 402 -2.07 -17.85 -12.14
CA MET A 402 -3.16 -16.89 -12.25
C MET A 402 -3.75 -16.48 -10.91
N TYR A 403 -4.05 -15.19 -10.79
CA TYR A 403 -5.02 -14.65 -9.86
C TYR A 403 -6.39 -14.64 -10.51
N VAL A 404 -7.36 -15.26 -9.84
CA VAL A 404 -8.77 -15.26 -10.20
C VAL A 404 -9.51 -14.41 -9.18
N ILE A 405 -10.19 -13.37 -9.64
CA ILE A 405 -10.87 -12.38 -8.80
C ILE A 405 -12.37 -12.53 -8.98
N VAL A 406 -13.08 -13.12 -8.02
CA VAL A 406 -14.55 -13.28 -8.08
C VAL A 406 -15.21 -12.20 -7.23
N ASP A 407 -15.91 -11.25 -7.85
CA ASP A 407 -16.55 -10.09 -7.18
C ASP A 407 -15.63 -9.34 -6.20
N GLY A 408 -14.35 -9.19 -6.59
CA GLY A 408 -13.33 -8.53 -5.78
C GLY A 408 -12.61 -9.46 -4.79
N ARG A 409 -12.88 -10.76 -4.78
CA ARG A 409 -12.18 -11.74 -3.94
C ARG A 409 -11.09 -12.47 -4.70
N VAL A 410 -9.85 -12.42 -4.23
CA VAL A 410 -8.70 -13.07 -4.89
C VAL A 410 -8.56 -14.54 -4.49
N GLY A 411 -8.32 -15.39 -5.48
CA GLY A 411 -7.77 -16.73 -5.31
C GLY A 411 -6.58 -16.90 -6.25
N PHE A 412 -5.55 -17.60 -5.81
CA PHE A 412 -4.38 -17.93 -6.63
C PHE A 412 -4.50 -19.38 -7.12
N VAL A 413 -4.26 -19.60 -8.41
CA VAL A 413 -4.43 -20.88 -9.10
C VAL A 413 -3.19 -21.12 -9.95
N LYS A 414 -2.53 -22.25 -9.74
CA LYS A 414 -1.34 -22.61 -10.50
C LYS A 414 -1.68 -23.08 -11.90
N GLN A 415 -0.74 -22.98 -12.84
CA GLN A 415 -0.94 -23.49 -14.20
C GLN A 415 -1.45 -24.94 -14.22
N GLU A 416 -0.89 -25.79 -13.35
CA GLU A 416 -1.17 -27.22 -13.28
C GLU A 416 -2.58 -27.53 -12.75
N GLU A 417 -3.33 -26.54 -12.27
CA GLU A 417 -4.71 -26.66 -11.77
C GLU A 417 -5.75 -26.29 -12.85
N PHE A 418 -5.32 -25.87 -14.05
CA PHE A 418 -6.21 -25.61 -15.18
C PHE A 418 -6.52 -26.88 -15.99
N PRO A 419 -7.73 -27.03 -16.57
CA PRO A 419 -8.82 -26.05 -16.60
C PRO A 419 -9.56 -25.94 -15.27
N LEU A 420 -9.81 -24.70 -14.84
CA LEU A 420 -10.54 -24.36 -13.64
C LEU A 420 -12.01 -24.12 -13.97
N THR A 421 -12.93 -24.71 -13.21
CA THR A 421 -14.37 -24.39 -13.30
C THR A 421 -14.82 -23.72 -12.02
N LEU A 422 -15.46 -22.56 -12.15
CA LEU A 422 -16.06 -21.79 -11.08
C LEU A 422 -17.59 -21.88 -11.19
N GLN A 423 -18.29 -21.98 -10.04
CA GLN A 423 -19.70 -21.63 -9.97
C GLN A 423 -19.82 -20.10 -9.92
N VAL A 424 -20.64 -19.54 -10.81
CA VAL A 424 -20.79 -18.08 -11.01
C VAL A 424 -22.26 -17.63 -11.00
N SER A 425 -23.17 -18.49 -10.55
CA SER A 425 -24.56 -18.10 -10.25
C SER A 425 -24.57 -16.95 -9.24
N GLY A 426 -25.06 -15.78 -9.63
CA GLY A 426 -25.11 -14.58 -8.79
C GLY A 426 -23.81 -13.76 -8.75
N VAL A 427 -22.74 -14.19 -9.42
CA VAL A 427 -21.48 -13.43 -9.52
C VAL A 427 -21.61 -12.30 -10.54
N THR A 428 -21.16 -11.09 -10.18
CA THR A 428 -21.26 -9.91 -11.07
C THR A 428 -20.10 -9.81 -12.06
N THR A 429 -18.87 -10.14 -11.64
CA THR A 429 -17.66 -10.09 -12.48
C THR A 429 -16.58 -11.04 -11.95
N VAL A 430 -15.91 -11.73 -12.88
CA VAL A 430 -14.69 -12.51 -12.62
C VAL A 430 -13.51 -11.84 -13.33
N GLY A 431 -12.63 -11.20 -12.57
CA GLY A 431 -11.33 -10.71 -13.05
C GLY A 431 -10.31 -11.84 -13.15
N LEU A 432 -9.39 -11.74 -14.10
CA LEU A 432 -8.39 -12.77 -14.42
C LEU A 432 -7.06 -12.08 -14.68
N ARG A 433 -6.04 -12.41 -13.88
CA ARG A 433 -4.68 -11.88 -14.04
C ARG A 433 -3.63 -12.99 -14.08
N SER A 434 -2.84 -13.08 -15.15
CA SER A 434 -1.72 -14.04 -15.23
C SER A 434 -0.47 -13.53 -14.52
N GLN A 435 0.43 -14.42 -14.12
CA GLN A 435 1.78 -14.09 -13.64
C GLN A 435 2.78 -15.15 -14.13
N LEU A 436 3.90 -14.73 -14.73
CA LEU A 436 4.99 -15.65 -15.11
C LEU A 436 5.74 -16.16 -13.86
N ARG A 437 5.88 -17.48 -13.74
CA ARG A 437 6.58 -18.16 -12.65
C ARG A 437 8.04 -18.39 -13.04
N ASN A 438 8.92 -17.51 -12.54
CA ASN A 438 10.37 -17.44 -12.84
C ASN A 438 10.70 -17.07 -14.30
N PRO A 439 10.32 -15.86 -14.78
CA PRO A 439 10.62 -15.42 -16.15
C PRO A 439 12.13 -15.25 -16.40
N ASP A 440 12.66 -15.98 -17.37
CA ASP A 440 14.01 -15.73 -17.90
C ASP A 440 13.97 -14.52 -18.84
N LYS A 441 14.55 -13.40 -18.38
CA LYS A 441 14.58 -12.13 -19.13
C LYS A 441 15.48 -12.16 -20.38
N ASN A 442 16.38 -13.14 -20.49
CA ASN A 442 17.32 -13.26 -21.61
C ASN A 442 16.79 -14.16 -22.73
N LYS A 443 15.87 -15.06 -22.41
CA LYS A 443 15.21 -15.95 -23.37
C LYS A 443 14.06 -15.21 -24.05
N ARG A 444 14.32 -14.58 -25.21
CA ARG A 444 13.22 -14.12 -26.09
C ARG A 444 12.56 -15.33 -26.74
N THR A 445 11.36 -15.67 -26.29
CA THR A 445 10.51 -16.66 -26.94
C THR A 445 9.42 -15.99 -27.77
N ASP A 446 8.92 -16.72 -28.77
CA ASP A 446 7.65 -16.42 -29.41
C ASP A 446 6.48 -17.20 -28.76
N ASP A 447 6.70 -17.79 -27.57
CA ASP A 447 5.76 -18.65 -26.87
C ASP A 447 4.50 -17.86 -26.49
N LEU A 448 3.33 -18.37 -26.90
CA LEU A 448 2.04 -17.71 -26.74
C LEU A 448 1.25 -18.32 -25.60
N THR A 449 0.94 -17.51 -24.58
CA THR A 449 -0.07 -17.88 -23.59
C THR A 449 -1.46 -17.67 -24.16
N THR A 450 -2.26 -18.73 -24.17
CA THR A 450 -3.68 -18.71 -24.52
C THR A 450 -4.51 -18.82 -23.25
N LEU A 451 -5.29 -17.79 -22.96
CA LEU A 451 -6.35 -17.82 -21.95
C LEU A 451 -7.70 -17.94 -22.66
N SER A 452 -8.52 -18.90 -22.29
CA SER A 452 -9.87 -19.10 -22.85
C SER A 452 -10.91 -19.21 -21.75
N VAL A 453 -12.08 -18.61 -21.97
CA VAL A 453 -13.20 -18.59 -21.02
C VAL A 453 -14.48 -19.08 -21.68
N GLN A 454 -15.24 -19.92 -20.97
CA GLN A 454 -16.51 -20.45 -21.43
C GLN A 454 -17.56 -20.40 -20.32
N LEU A 455 -18.70 -19.78 -20.61
CA LEU A 455 -19.87 -19.75 -19.72
C LEU A 455 -20.83 -20.89 -20.05
N SER A 456 -21.43 -21.54 -19.04
CA SER A 456 -22.42 -22.61 -19.22
C SER A 456 -23.44 -22.69 -18.08
N ASP A 457 -24.62 -23.24 -18.36
CA ASP A 457 -25.66 -23.52 -17.34
C ASP A 457 -25.59 -24.95 -16.76
N VAL A 458 -24.75 -25.79 -17.34
CA VAL A 458 -24.50 -27.17 -16.95
C VAL A 458 -23.07 -27.30 -16.46
N GLU A 459 -22.85 -28.08 -15.40
CA GLU A 459 -21.52 -28.33 -14.87
C GLU A 459 -20.67 -29.09 -15.91
N PRO A 460 -19.48 -28.59 -16.28
CA PRO A 460 -18.58 -29.27 -17.20
C PRO A 460 -18.13 -30.63 -16.65
N SER A 461 -18.35 -31.69 -17.43
CA SER A 461 -17.87 -33.03 -17.06
C SER A 461 -16.34 -33.04 -16.95
N LYS A 462 -15.80 -33.32 -15.75
CA LYS A 462 -14.35 -33.56 -15.56
C LYS A 462 -13.90 -34.76 -16.41
N LYS A 463 -13.39 -34.51 -17.61
CA LYS A 463 -12.76 -35.54 -18.45
C LYS A 463 -11.50 -36.04 -17.74
N LYS A 464 -11.54 -37.25 -17.19
CA LYS A 464 -10.33 -38.00 -16.85
C LYS A 464 -9.57 -38.27 -18.14
N GLU A 465 -8.42 -37.65 -18.33
CA GLU A 465 -7.49 -38.06 -19.37
C GLU A 465 -7.06 -39.50 -19.09
N LYS A 466 -7.38 -40.41 -20.02
CA LYS A 466 -6.85 -41.77 -19.99
C LYS A 466 -5.40 -41.71 -20.40
N THR A 467 -4.48 -41.89 -19.45
CA THR A 467 -3.07 -42.17 -19.69
C THR A 467 -2.96 -43.38 -20.60
N LYS A 468 -2.68 -43.14 -21.89
CA LYS A 468 -2.55 -44.19 -22.89
C LYS A 468 -1.15 -44.78 -22.77
N SER A 469 -1.04 -45.88 -22.03
CA SER A 469 0.17 -46.71 -21.99
C SER A 469 0.51 -47.20 -23.40
N THR A 470 1.52 -46.61 -24.04
CA THR A 470 2.18 -47.17 -25.21
C THR A 470 3.29 -48.11 -24.78
N SER A 471 2.89 -49.34 -24.46
CA SER A 471 3.81 -50.48 -24.43
C SER A 471 4.08 -50.92 -25.87
N THR A 472 5.26 -50.61 -26.39
CA THR A 472 5.74 -51.11 -27.70
C THR A 472 6.99 -51.96 -27.52
N LYS A 473 6.80 -53.28 -27.56
CA LYS A 473 7.74 -54.26 -28.11
C LYS A 473 6.98 -55.52 -28.54
N PRO A 474 7.35 -56.08 -29.70
CA PRO A 474 8.19 -57.28 -29.70
C PRO A 474 9.69 -56.95 -29.70
#